data_AF-A0A8T0HGC6-F1
#
_entry.id   AF-A0A8T0HGC6-F1
#
_cell.length_a   1.000
_cell.length_b   1.000
_cell.length_c   1.000
_cell.angle_alpha   90.00
_cell.angle_beta   90.00
_cell.angle_gamma   90.00
#
_symmetry.space_group_name_H-M   'P 1'
#
loop_
_entity.id
_entity.type
_entity.pdbx_description
1 polymer ?
#
loop_
_entity_poly.entity_id
_entity_poly.type
_entity_poly.pdbx_seq_one_letter_code
_entity_poly.pdbx_strand_id
1 'polypeptide(L)'
;MSKPGSPKDKLEVKVLRGDSAEPIVVTVSIDRKTKEDLPYRGGFKDIRTGTEYRNAVTQTREPWPPEKKPITYPLMFSRETQLSFLRIRVNQTYREAFTQMDKNPTYWSLDKNGVVISNTFDYWKIPGPYEDSDAWMRKRIAAAIIIQKNTRRKIAQRTAKRMRQYIKDKAEFWKEQDVIQKQISEERLQYEINRRLQPETEEDFDILYKELAAWQLAEYNKIPLDGEARLKALKLLIAKQFKLIQTLDGLRGKAAHINRRKMVTRKLTTMALPKVWELSNGQILHVTTPATTRAGDLGQLYLELEKKVDSMDDRMAILGYVKWTVQVFDTALTRELLNLIQREADLMYRGRSAKSISGLRQRILHRFYRFVEDPQYNPEAQQFANVATDFDYGNKHFHFMRDAPYREKLLPPTKADQKWL
;
A
#
# COMPACT_ATOMS: atom_id res chain seq x y z
N MET A 1 53.35 -64.39 -19.95
CA MET A 1 53.17 -63.69 -21.24
C MET A 1 52.91 -62.21 -20.97
N SER A 2 53.80 -61.34 -21.45
CA SER A 2 53.76 -59.88 -21.29
C SER A 2 52.54 -59.30 -22.00
N LYS A 3 51.70 -58.52 -21.31
CA LYS A 3 50.62 -57.76 -21.96
C LYS A 3 51.24 -56.64 -22.80
N PRO A 4 50.91 -56.51 -24.09
CA PRO A 4 51.38 -55.38 -24.91
C PRO A 4 50.83 -54.07 -24.31
N GLY A 5 51.72 -53.11 -24.10
CA GLY A 5 51.36 -51.78 -23.58
C GLY A 5 50.38 -51.08 -24.51
N SER A 6 49.23 -50.68 -23.96
CA SER A 6 48.26 -49.78 -24.59
C SER A 6 48.94 -48.47 -25.05
N PRO A 7 48.55 -47.91 -26.22
CA PRO A 7 49.18 -46.72 -26.77
C PRO A 7 49.03 -45.54 -25.81
N LYS A 8 50.16 -44.92 -25.45
CA LYS A 8 50.17 -43.59 -24.83
C LYS A 8 49.68 -42.60 -25.89
N ASP A 9 48.43 -42.16 -25.79
CA ASP A 9 47.93 -41.05 -26.60
C ASP A 9 48.76 -39.81 -26.26
N LYS A 10 49.63 -39.40 -27.18
CA LYS A 10 50.42 -38.18 -27.08
C LYS A 10 49.57 -37.05 -27.64
N LEU A 11 49.29 -36.05 -26.81
CA LEU A 11 48.53 -34.88 -27.21
C LEU A 11 49.46 -33.69 -27.25
N GLU A 12 49.61 -33.07 -28.42
CA GLU A 12 50.42 -31.88 -28.61
C GLU A 12 49.59 -30.66 -28.26
N VAL A 13 49.93 -30.03 -27.14
CA VAL A 13 49.23 -28.84 -26.64
C VAL A 13 50.11 -27.63 -26.89
N LYS A 14 49.58 -26.65 -27.64
CA LYS A 14 50.21 -25.35 -27.84
C LYS A 14 49.92 -24.47 -26.62
N VAL A 15 50.94 -24.17 -25.83
CA VAL A 15 50.82 -23.34 -24.63
C VAL A 15 51.60 -22.04 -24.84
N LEU A 16 50.92 -20.90 -24.65
CA LEU A 16 51.55 -19.58 -24.65
C LEU A 16 51.99 -19.25 -23.23
N ARG A 17 53.27 -18.90 -23.04
CA ARG A 17 53.83 -18.57 -21.72
C ARG A 17 54.47 -17.17 -21.79
N GLY A 18 53.77 -16.17 -21.25
CA GLY A 18 54.20 -14.76 -21.26
C GLY A 18 54.00 -14.03 -22.61
N ASP A 19 54.54 -12.82 -22.72
CA ASP A 19 54.36 -11.87 -23.84
C ASP A 19 55.10 -12.24 -25.16
N SER A 20 55.64 -13.45 -25.29
CA SER A 20 56.20 -13.90 -26.58
C SER A 20 55.10 -14.45 -27.50
N ALA A 21 55.07 -13.96 -28.74
CA ALA A 21 54.02 -14.21 -29.73
C ALA A 21 54.03 -15.62 -30.38
N GLU A 22 55.01 -16.48 -30.08
CA GLU A 22 55.10 -17.82 -30.67
C GLU A 22 54.75 -18.94 -29.66
N PRO A 23 53.76 -19.81 -29.98
CA PRO A 23 53.31 -20.85 -29.07
C PRO A 23 54.29 -22.03 -28.98
N ILE A 24 54.66 -22.40 -27.75
CA ILE A 24 55.48 -23.58 -27.49
C ILE A 24 54.59 -24.83 -27.56
N VAL A 25 54.98 -25.81 -28.38
CA VAL A 25 54.30 -27.10 -28.48
C VAL A 25 54.82 -28.01 -27.38
N VAL A 26 53.99 -28.34 -26.40
CA VAL A 26 54.30 -29.30 -25.33
C VAL A 26 53.55 -30.59 -25.60
N THR A 27 54.30 -31.68 -25.81
CA THR A 27 53.72 -33.01 -25.97
C THR A 27 53.41 -33.60 -24.59
N VAL A 28 52.12 -33.68 -24.26
CA VAL A 28 51.63 -34.28 -23.02
C VAL A 28 51.24 -35.73 -23.28
N SER A 29 51.88 -36.68 -22.59
CA SER A 29 51.50 -38.09 -22.63
C SER A 29 50.39 -38.36 -21.63
N ILE A 30 49.21 -38.75 -22.10
CA ILE A 30 48.06 -39.05 -21.24
C ILE A 30 48.11 -40.55 -20.88
N ASP A 31 48.41 -40.88 -19.62
CA ASP A 31 48.36 -42.27 -19.14
C ASP A 31 46.93 -42.61 -18.69
N ARG A 32 46.20 -43.39 -19.49
CA ARG A 32 44.80 -43.78 -19.22
C ARG A 32 44.65 -45.06 -18.38
N LYS A 33 45.75 -45.61 -17.86
CA LYS A 33 45.75 -46.90 -17.13
C LYS A 33 44.87 -46.92 -15.89
N THR A 34 44.63 -45.77 -15.25
CA THR A 34 43.86 -45.62 -14.01
C THR A 34 42.42 -45.12 -14.24
N LYS A 35 41.94 -45.09 -15.49
CA LYS A 35 40.58 -44.65 -15.79
C LYS A 35 39.58 -45.77 -15.44
N GLU A 36 38.94 -45.65 -14.29
CA GLU A 36 37.75 -46.41 -13.97
C GLU A 36 36.57 -45.94 -14.82
N ASP A 37 35.79 -46.89 -15.34
CA ASP A 37 34.57 -46.57 -16.06
C ASP A 37 33.53 -45.97 -15.12
N LEU A 38 33.06 -44.77 -15.44
CA LEU A 38 31.98 -44.12 -14.71
C LEU A 38 30.71 -45.00 -14.81
N PRO A 39 30.06 -45.34 -13.69
CA PRO A 39 28.86 -46.18 -13.69
C PRO A 39 27.77 -45.55 -14.54
N TYR A 40 27.09 -46.36 -15.35
CA TYR A 40 26.00 -45.90 -16.20
C TYR A 40 24.81 -45.47 -15.34
N ARG A 41 24.47 -44.18 -15.39
CA ARG A 41 23.35 -43.58 -14.62
C ARG A 41 22.26 -42.98 -15.52
N GLY A 42 22.12 -43.53 -16.72
CA GLY A 42 21.11 -43.14 -17.71
C GLY A 42 21.62 -42.21 -18.82
N GLY A 43 20.86 -42.20 -19.91
CA GLY A 43 21.17 -41.47 -21.15
C GLY A 43 20.32 -42.02 -22.30
N PHE A 44 20.57 -41.57 -23.52
CA PHE A 44 19.92 -42.08 -24.73
C PHE A 44 20.96 -42.45 -25.78
N LYS A 45 20.65 -43.48 -26.57
CA LYS A 45 21.50 -43.95 -27.66
C LYS A 45 20.86 -43.58 -28.98
N ASP A 46 21.59 -42.85 -29.81
CA ASP A 46 21.15 -42.62 -31.18
C ASP A 46 21.33 -43.92 -31.97
N ILE A 47 20.23 -44.47 -32.48
CA ILE A 47 20.20 -45.75 -33.21
C ILE A 47 20.93 -45.65 -34.55
N ARG A 48 20.97 -44.45 -35.16
CA ARG A 48 21.59 -44.26 -36.49
C ARG A 48 23.10 -44.20 -36.45
N THR A 49 23.65 -43.53 -35.44
CA THR A 49 25.10 -43.30 -35.30
C THR A 49 25.74 -44.24 -34.27
N GLY A 50 24.94 -44.94 -33.47
CA GLY A 50 25.40 -45.81 -32.38
C GLY A 50 26.01 -45.04 -31.20
N THR A 51 26.01 -43.71 -31.23
CA THR A 51 26.62 -42.87 -30.19
C THR A 51 25.72 -42.81 -28.94
N GLU A 52 26.35 -43.00 -27.78
CA GLU A 52 25.68 -42.98 -26.48
C GLU A 52 25.84 -41.60 -25.82
N TYR A 53 24.73 -40.89 -25.67
CA TYR A 53 24.68 -39.60 -24.98
C TYR A 53 24.32 -39.83 -23.51
N ARG A 54 25.28 -39.59 -22.62
CA ARG A 54 25.07 -39.65 -21.16
C ARG A 54 24.57 -38.31 -20.65
N ASN A 55 23.63 -38.32 -19.70
CA ASN A 55 23.06 -37.11 -19.10
C ASN A 55 24.17 -36.20 -18.54
N ALA A 56 24.09 -34.88 -18.76
CA ALA A 56 25.14 -33.92 -18.39
C ALA A 56 25.52 -33.96 -16.89
N VAL A 57 24.56 -34.26 -16.01
CA VAL A 57 24.77 -34.44 -14.56
C VAL A 57 25.73 -35.58 -14.21
N THR A 58 26.00 -36.50 -15.14
CA THR A 58 26.91 -37.64 -14.94
C THR A 58 28.35 -37.37 -15.39
N GLN A 59 28.64 -36.19 -15.95
CA GLN A 59 29.92 -35.86 -16.58
C GLN A 59 30.86 -35.06 -15.66
N THR A 60 30.37 -34.54 -14.53
CA THR A 60 31.20 -33.89 -13.51
C THR A 60 31.33 -34.78 -12.28
N ARG A 61 32.56 -34.99 -11.79
CA ARG A 61 32.81 -35.52 -10.44
C ARG A 61 32.65 -34.38 -9.44
N GLU A 62 31.45 -33.83 -9.32
CA GLU A 62 31.16 -32.95 -8.19
C GLU A 62 30.42 -33.75 -7.12
N PRO A 63 31.06 -34.04 -5.97
CA PRO A 63 30.29 -34.23 -4.77
C PRO A 63 29.63 -32.88 -4.49
N TRP A 64 28.30 -32.86 -4.62
CA TRP A 64 27.43 -31.98 -3.84
C TRP A 64 28.15 -31.52 -2.56
N PRO A 65 28.31 -30.20 -2.29
CA PRO A 65 29.30 -29.74 -1.32
C PRO A 65 29.08 -30.44 0.03
N PRO A 66 30.02 -31.29 0.49
CA PRO A 66 29.99 -31.74 1.86
C PRO A 66 30.42 -30.54 2.72
N GLU A 67 29.73 -30.32 3.84
CA GLU A 67 30.14 -29.39 4.91
C GLU A 67 29.77 -27.90 4.79
N LYS A 68 28.61 -27.56 4.25
CA LYS A 68 27.86 -26.42 4.82
C LYS A 68 26.78 -26.96 5.73
N LYS A 69 27.02 -26.91 7.04
CA LYS A 69 25.97 -27.14 8.05
C LYS A 69 24.80 -26.22 7.66
N PRO A 70 23.59 -26.74 7.40
CA PRO A 70 22.45 -25.88 7.10
C PRO A 70 22.25 -24.97 8.30
N ILE A 71 22.36 -23.66 8.06
CA ILE A 71 22.02 -22.65 9.07
C ILE A 71 20.61 -22.99 9.53
N THR A 72 20.45 -23.18 10.85
CA THR A 72 19.22 -23.61 11.51
C THR A 72 18.17 -22.51 11.47
N TYR A 73 17.73 -22.14 10.28
CA TYR A 73 16.46 -21.46 10.12
C TYR A 73 15.38 -22.54 10.11
N PRO A 74 14.23 -22.32 10.77
CA PRO A 74 13.10 -23.22 10.61
C PRO A 74 12.79 -23.33 9.11
N LEU A 75 12.66 -24.54 8.60
CA LEU A 75 12.38 -24.79 7.19
C LEU A 75 11.03 -24.14 6.85
N MET A 76 11.06 -22.95 6.25
CA MET A 76 9.84 -22.25 5.82
C MET A 76 9.36 -22.93 4.54
N PHE A 77 8.35 -23.79 4.67
CA PHE A 77 7.73 -24.43 3.52
C PHE A 77 6.90 -23.40 2.75
N SER A 78 7.33 -23.04 1.53
CA SER A 78 6.45 -22.40 0.56
C SER A 78 5.67 -23.47 -0.21
N ARG A 79 4.37 -23.27 -0.39
CA ARG A 79 3.53 -24.09 -1.26
C ARG A 79 3.23 -23.27 -2.51
N GLU A 80 4.17 -23.27 -3.44
CA GLU A 80 3.93 -22.73 -4.77
C GLU A 80 3.44 -23.84 -5.69
N THR A 81 2.27 -23.63 -6.30
CA THR A 81 1.75 -24.54 -7.32
C THR A 81 1.68 -23.80 -8.66
N GLN A 82 2.34 -24.37 -9.66
CA GLN A 82 2.26 -23.82 -11.02
C GLN A 82 0.91 -24.18 -11.63
N LEU A 83 0.03 -23.19 -11.78
CA LEU A 83 -1.23 -23.37 -12.51
C LEU A 83 -0.93 -23.47 -14.00
N SER A 84 -1.22 -24.62 -14.61
CA SER A 84 -1.08 -24.85 -16.05
C SER A 84 -2.41 -25.25 -16.68
N PHE A 85 -2.65 -24.82 -17.91
CA PHE A 85 -3.83 -25.24 -18.67
C PHE A 85 -3.59 -26.62 -19.30
N LEU A 86 -4.09 -27.67 -18.65
CA LEU A 86 -4.06 -29.02 -19.20
C LEU A 86 -5.05 -29.14 -20.36
N ARG A 87 -4.59 -29.61 -21.52
CA ARG A 87 -5.44 -29.90 -22.70
C ARG A 87 -5.31 -31.37 -23.07
N ILE A 88 -6.44 -32.05 -23.20
CA ILE A 88 -6.49 -33.43 -23.68
C ILE A 88 -6.36 -33.43 -25.20
N ARG A 89 -5.49 -34.29 -25.74
CA ARG A 89 -5.35 -34.55 -27.17
C ARG A 89 -5.53 -36.05 -27.42
N VAL A 90 -6.26 -36.39 -28.48
CA VAL A 90 -6.52 -37.78 -28.87
C VAL A 90 -5.78 -38.07 -30.17
N ASN A 91 -5.07 -39.19 -30.22
CA ASN A 91 -4.38 -39.69 -31.41
C ASN A 91 -5.04 -41.01 -31.83
N GLN A 92 -5.26 -41.20 -33.14
CA GLN A 92 -5.83 -42.42 -33.70
C GLN A 92 -4.74 -43.21 -34.44
N THR A 93 -4.65 -44.52 -34.19
CA THR A 93 -3.75 -45.44 -34.91
C THR A 93 -4.38 -45.93 -36.22
N TYR A 94 -3.55 -46.45 -37.13
CA TYR A 94 -4.01 -47.05 -38.38
C TYR A 94 -4.92 -48.26 -38.11
N ARG A 95 -5.94 -48.45 -38.96
CA ARG A 95 -6.85 -49.61 -38.91
C ARG A 95 -6.87 -50.26 -40.29
N GLU A 96 -6.56 -51.53 -40.33
CA GLU A 96 -6.58 -52.35 -41.54
C GLU A 96 -7.91 -53.08 -41.68
N ALA A 97 -8.39 -53.19 -42.90
CA ALA A 97 -9.54 -54.01 -43.27
C ALA A 97 -9.20 -54.76 -44.56
N PHE A 98 -9.51 -56.05 -44.60
CA PHE A 98 -9.24 -56.92 -45.74
C PHE A 98 -10.56 -57.41 -46.32
N THR A 99 -10.68 -57.33 -47.64
CA THR A 99 -11.80 -57.89 -48.38
C THR A 99 -11.27 -58.94 -49.34
N GLN A 100 -11.92 -60.09 -49.38
CA GLN A 100 -11.62 -61.16 -50.33
C GLN A 100 -12.79 -61.29 -51.29
N MET A 101 -12.53 -61.18 -52.60
CA MET A 101 -13.56 -61.40 -53.61
C MET A 101 -13.93 -62.87 -53.64
N ASP A 102 -15.23 -63.16 -53.67
CA ASP A 102 -15.71 -64.53 -53.85
C ASP A 102 -15.35 -65.02 -55.26
N LYS A 103 -14.60 -66.13 -55.34
CA LYS A 103 -14.20 -66.78 -56.59
C LYS A 103 -14.93 -68.10 -56.70
N ASN A 104 -16.25 -68.02 -56.87
CA ASN A 104 -17.03 -69.20 -57.16
C ASN A 104 -16.68 -69.69 -58.58
N PRO A 105 -16.25 -70.96 -58.80
CA PRO A 105 -15.94 -71.45 -60.13
C PRO A 105 -17.21 -71.46 -61.00
N THR A 106 -17.35 -70.46 -61.86
CA THR A 106 -18.29 -70.55 -62.98
C THR A 106 -17.66 -71.44 -64.06
N TYR A 107 -18.49 -72.14 -64.83
CA TYR A 107 -18.25 -73.36 -65.63
C TYR A 107 -17.00 -73.44 -66.56
N TRP A 108 -16.14 -72.43 -66.65
CA TRP A 108 -14.97 -72.41 -67.56
C TRP A 108 -13.60 -72.29 -66.88
N SER A 109 -13.53 -72.21 -65.55
CA SER A 109 -12.26 -72.26 -64.80
C SER A 109 -11.92 -73.71 -64.42
N LEU A 110 -10.87 -74.29 -65.04
CA LEU A 110 -10.46 -75.69 -64.91
C LEU A 110 -9.64 -76.03 -63.64
N ASP A 111 -9.62 -75.14 -62.63
CA ASP A 111 -9.00 -75.41 -61.33
C ASP A 111 -10.03 -75.99 -60.36
N LYS A 112 -10.03 -77.32 -60.20
CA LYS A 112 -10.96 -78.09 -59.34
C LYS A 112 -10.64 -78.03 -57.83
N ASN A 113 -9.75 -77.13 -57.40
CA ASN A 113 -9.37 -76.98 -55.99
C ASN A 113 -9.83 -75.61 -55.48
N GLY A 114 -11.15 -75.42 -55.35
CA GLY A 114 -11.75 -74.16 -54.90
C GLY A 114 -11.80 -74.05 -53.37
N VAL A 115 -11.20 -73.00 -52.81
CA VAL A 115 -11.32 -72.64 -51.39
C VAL A 115 -12.64 -71.89 -51.18
N VAL A 116 -13.54 -72.44 -50.35
CA VAL A 116 -14.82 -71.82 -50.00
C VAL A 116 -14.59 -70.73 -48.95
N ILE A 117 -15.03 -69.50 -49.24
CA ILE A 117 -14.99 -68.38 -48.29
C ILE A 117 -16.28 -68.36 -47.47
N SER A 118 -16.17 -68.19 -46.15
CA SER A 118 -17.32 -68.24 -45.24
C SER A 118 -18.02 -66.88 -45.11
N ASN A 119 -19.32 -66.82 -45.36
CA ASN A 119 -20.14 -65.61 -45.25
C ASN A 119 -20.92 -65.52 -43.91
N THR A 120 -20.48 -66.24 -42.88
CA THR A 120 -21.24 -66.49 -41.64
C THR A 120 -21.47 -65.23 -40.79
N PHE A 121 -20.57 -64.24 -40.88
CA PHE A 121 -20.67 -62.97 -40.16
C PHE A 121 -21.00 -61.78 -41.07
N ASP A 122 -21.34 -62.06 -42.33
CA ASP A 122 -21.72 -61.03 -43.28
C ASP A 122 -23.20 -60.65 -43.09
N TYR A 123 -23.53 -59.39 -43.38
CA TYR A 123 -24.91 -58.92 -43.37
C TYR A 123 -25.24 -58.22 -44.69
N TRP A 124 -26.45 -58.46 -45.20
CA TRP A 124 -26.96 -57.72 -46.35
C TRP A 124 -27.58 -56.41 -45.88
N LYS A 125 -27.42 -55.35 -46.69
CA LYS A 125 -27.97 -54.02 -46.39
C LYS A 125 -28.69 -53.48 -47.63
N ILE A 126 -29.94 -53.05 -47.44
CA ILE A 126 -30.69 -52.33 -48.49
C ILE A 126 -30.10 -50.92 -48.59
N PRO A 127 -29.73 -50.44 -49.79
CA PRO A 127 -29.25 -49.07 -49.95
C PRO A 127 -30.34 -48.08 -49.57
N GLY A 128 -30.00 -47.15 -48.69
CA GLY A 128 -30.85 -45.99 -48.39
C GLY A 128 -30.72 -44.91 -49.47
N PRO A 129 -31.44 -43.78 -49.32
CA PRO A 129 -31.25 -42.64 -50.21
C PRO A 129 -29.79 -42.21 -50.18
N TYR A 130 -29.17 -42.15 -51.35
CA TYR A 130 -27.80 -41.67 -51.52
C TYR A 130 -27.81 -40.16 -51.72
N GLU A 131 -26.89 -39.46 -51.06
CA GLU A 131 -26.67 -38.04 -51.27
C GLU A 131 -25.38 -37.85 -52.06
N ASP A 132 -25.51 -37.28 -53.25
CA ASP A 132 -24.36 -36.87 -54.06
C ASP A 132 -23.53 -35.83 -53.30
N SER A 133 -22.23 -35.75 -53.64
CA SER A 133 -21.30 -34.80 -53.02
C SER A 133 -21.81 -33.35 -53.05
N ASP A 134 -22.44 -32.96 -54.16
CA ASP A 134 -22.96 -31.61 -54.36
C ASP A 134 -24.20 -31.33 -53.50
N ALA A 135 -25.09 -32.30 -53.36
CA ALA A 135 -26.28 -32.19 -52.52
C ALA A 135 -25.89 -32.07 -51.04
N TRP A 136 -24.91 -32.86 -50.60
CA TRP A 136 -24.34 -32.77 -49.26
C TRP A 136 -23.64 -31.42 -49.01
N MET A 137 -22.87 -30.93 -49.99
CA MET A 137 -22.19 -29.64 -49.87
C MET A 137 -23.18 -28.47 -49.76
N ARG A 138 -24.29 -28.48 -50.51
CA ARG A 138 -25.37 -27.48 -50.38
C ARG A 138 -25.98 -27.47 -48.98
N LYS A 139 -26.23 -28.64 -48.37
CA LYS A 139 -26.71 -28.75 -46.98
C LYS A 139 -25.72 -28.16 -45.99
N ARG A 140 -24.42 -28.43 -46.15
CA ARG A 140 -23.37 -27.86 -45.30
C ARG A 140 -23.29 -26.34 -45.42
N ILE A 141 -23.39 -25.79 -46.63
CA ILE A 141 -23.38 -24.35 -46.86
C ILE A 141 -24.61 -23.70 -46.20
N ALA A 142 -25.81 -24.26 -46.39
CA ALA A 142 -27.03 -23.76 -45.76
C ALA A 142 -26.92 -23.76 -44.22
N ALA A 143 -26.44 -24.86 -43.64
CA ALA A 143 -26.19 -24.95 -42.20
C ALA A 143 -25.13 -23.94 -41.72
N ALA A 144 -24.04 -23.77 -42.48
CA ALA A 144 -23.00 -22.81 -42.18
C ALA A 144 -23.53 -21.36 -42.19
N ILE A 145 -24.39 -20.99 -43.15
CA ILE A 145 -25.03 -19.67 -43.21
C ILE A 145 -25.87 -19.43 -41.96
N ILE A 146 -26.63 -20.43 -41.50
CA ILE A 146 -27.44 -20.31 -40.27
C ILE A 146 -26.54 -20.10 -39.05
N ILE A 147 -25.48 -20.90 -38.92
CA ILE A 147 -24.50 -20.76 -37.83
C ILE A 147 -23.83 -19.37 -37.88
N GLN A 148 -23.41 -18.92 -39.06
CA GLN A 148 -22.80 -17.60 -39.27
C GLN A 148 -23.77 -16.45 -38.91
N LYS A 149 -25.04 -16.55 -39.31
CA LYS A 149 -26.06 -15.55 -38.97
C LYS A 149 -26.26 -15.45 -37.45
N ASN A 150 -26.38 -16.59 -36.78
CA ASN A 150 -26.59 -16.65 -35.33
C ASN A 150 -25.35 -16.20 -34.54
N THR A 151 -24.15 -16.57 -34.99
CA THR A 151 -22.89 -16.13 -34.38
C THR A 151 -22.69 -14.63 -34.53
N ARG A 152 -22.92 -14.06 -35.73
CA ARG A 152 -22.90 -12.60 -35.96
C ARG A 152 -23.88 -11.87 -35.04
N ARG A 153 -25.12 -12.38 -34.91
CA ARG A 153 -26.11 -11.84 -33.96
C ARG A 153 -25.59 -11.89 -32.52
N LYS A 154 -25.01 -13.01 -32.09
CA LYS A 154 -24.50 -13.16 -30.71
C LYS A 154 -23.33 -12.21 -30.43
N ILE A 155 -22.44 -12.02 -31.40
CA ILE A 155 -21.32 -11.07 -31.31
C ILE A 155 -21.87 -9.65 -31.14
N ALA A 156 -22.81 -9.24 -32.00
CA ALA A 156 -23.45 -7.91 -31.91
C ALA A 156 -24.20 -7.70 -30.58
N GLN A 157 -24.86 -8.73 -30.05
CA GLN A 157 -25.50 -8.65 -28.73
C GLN A 157 -24.48 -8.51 -27.60
N ARG A 158 -23.35 -9.21 -27.67
CA ARG A 158 -22.27 -9.10 -26.67
C ARG A 158 -21.62 -7.72 -26.69
N THR A 159 -21.34 -7.17 -27.87
CA THR A 159 -20.78 -5.81 -28.01
C THR A 159 -21.76 -4.76 -27.49
N ALA A 160 -23.05 -4.84 -27.87
CA ALA A 160 -24.08 -3.94 -27.36
C ALA A 160 -24.29 -4.05 -25.84
N LYS A 161 -24.17 -5.26 -25.27
CA LYS A 161 -24.21 -5.45 -23.81
C LYS A 161 -23.02 -4.78 -23.13
N ARG A 162 -21.81 -4.97 -23.68
CA ARG A 162 -20.58 -4.34 -23.16
C ARG A 162 -20.66 -2.82 -23.22
N MET A 163 -21.15 -2.25 -24.32
CA MET A 163 -21.35 -0.80 -24.45
C MET A 163 -22.37 -0.26 -23.45
N ARG A 164 -23.51 -0.95 -23.26
CA ARG A 164 -24.51 -0.56 -22.26
C ARG A 164 -24.00 -0.63 -20.83
N GLN A 165 -23.22 -1.67 -20.50
CA GLN A 165 -22.54 -1.77 -19.21
C GLN A 165 -21.58 -0.60 -19.02
N TYR A 166 -20.69 -0.35 -19.98
CA TYR A 166 -19.77 0.79 -19.91
C TYR A 166 -20.48 2.14 -19.73
N ILE A 167 -21.57 2.39 -20.45
CA ILE A 167 -22.38 3.62 -20.29
C ILE A 167 -23.00 3.68 -18.89
N LYS A 168 -23.53 2.56 -18.39
CA LYS A 168 -24.12 2.47 -17.06
C LYS A 168 -23.07 2.74 -15.97
N ASP A 169 -21.94 2.05 -16.03
CA ASP A 169 -20.84 2.19 -15.07
C ASP A 169 -20.29 3.63 -15.09
N LYS A 170 -20.16 4.23 -16.28
CA LYS A 170 -19.76 5.63 -16.42
C LYS A 170 -20.80 6.59 -15.82
N ALA A 171 -22.09 6.33 -16.03
CA ALA A 171 -23.16 7.14 -15.46
C ALA A 171 -23.22 7.02 -13.92
N GLU A 172 -22.97 5.83 -13.37
CA GLU A 172 -22.86 5.60 -11.93
C GLU A 172 -21.65 6.35 -11.35
N PHE A 173 -20.48 6.26 -12.01
CA PHE A 173 -19.29 7.02 -11.64
C PHE A 173 -19.54 8.53 -11.60
N TRP A 174 -20.20 9.10 -12.61
CA TRP A 174 -20.50 10.54 -12.62
C TRP A 174 -21.50 10.93 -11.53
N LYS A 175 -22.50 10.09 -11.23
CA LYS A 175 -23.42 10.35 -10.11
C LYS A 175 -22.69 10.37 -8.77
N GLU A 176 -21.77 9.44 -8.55
CA GLU A 176 -20.94 9.42 -7.34
C GLU A 176 -20.06 10.67 -7.24
N GLN A 177 -19.43 11.08 -8.35
CA GLN A 177 -18.65 12.32 -8.41
C GLN A 177 -19.51 13.55 -8.10
N ASP A 178 -20.73 13.64 -8.66
CA ASP A 178 -21.64 14.75 -8.39
C ASP A 178 -22.06 14.81 -6.91
N VAL A 179 -22.28 13.65 -6.26
CA VAL A 179 -22.56 13.58 -4.83
C VAL A 179 -21.37 14.07 -4.01
N ILE A 180 -20.16 13.62 -4.35
CA ILE A 180 -18.92 14.07 -3.69
C ILE A 180 -18.73 15.57 -3.87
N GLN A 181 -18.94 16.10 -5.08
CA GLN A 181 -18.83 17.54 -5.34
C GLN A 181 -19.86 18.35 -4.55
N LYS A 182 -21.10 17.87 -4.46
CA LYS A 182 -22.13 18.49 -3.62
C LYS A 182 -21.72 18.49 -2.14
N GLN A 183 -21.26 17.37 -1.62
CA GLN A 183 -20.76 17.27 -0.24
C GLN A 183 -19.60 18.24 0.01
N ILE A 184 -18.60 18.28 -0.88
CA ILE A 184 -17.49 19.25 -0.78
C ILE A 184 -18.01 20.69 -0.83
N SER A 185 -18.99 21.00 -1.68
CA SER A 185 -19.58 22.34 -1.76
C SER A 185 -20.36 22.72 -0.50
N GLU A 186 -21.09 21.77 0.08
CA GLU A 186 -21.83 21.93 1.33
C GLU A 186 -20.87 22.10 2.51
N GLU A 187 -19.80 21.32 2.58
CA GLU A 187 -18.74 21.45 3.59
C GLU A 187 -18.04 22.80 3.50
N ARG A 188 -17.75 23.30 2.28
CA ARG A 188 -17.20 24.64 2.08
C ARG A 188 -18.15 25.73 2.57
N LEU A 189 -19.44 25.61 2.24
CA LEU A 189 -20.46 26.54 2.70
C LEU A 189 -20.56 26.51 4.23
N GLN A 190 -20.59 25.33 4.85
CA GLN A 190 -20.60 25.18 6.30
C GLN A 190 -19.34 25.78 6.94
N TYR A 191 -18.17 25.61 6.32
CA TYR A 191 -16.92 26.22 6.78
C TYR A 191 -17.00 27.75 6.75
N GLU A 192 -17.50 28.35 5.67
CA GLU A 192 -17.70 29.81 5.58
C GLU A 192 -18.73 30.33 6.59
N ILE A 193 -19.83 29.60 6.80
CA ILE A 193 -20.81 29.92 7.84
C ILE A 193 -20.15 29.86 9.22
N ASN A 194 -19.36 28.82 9.50
CA ASN A 194 -18.66 28.67 10.78
C ASN A 194 -17.64 29.79 11.01
N ARG A 195 -16.91 30.23 9.97
CA ARG A 195 -15.99 31.39 10.07
C ARG A 195 -16.73 32.68 10.50
N ARG A 196 -17.96 32.87 10.03
CA ARG A 196 -18.79 34.03 10.40
C ARG A 196 -19.40 33.91 11.80
N LEU A 197 -19.85 32.71 12.17
CA LEU A 197 -20.46 32.46 13.48
C LEU A 197 -19.42 32.46 14.61
N GLN A 198 -18.24 31.90 14.35
CA GLN A 198 -17.14 31.75 15.29
C GLN A 198 -15.80 32.10 14.61
N PRO A 199 -15.45 33.39 14.52
CA PRO A 199 -14.16 33.81 13.97
C PRO A 199 -13.02 33.34 14.89
N GLU A 200 -12.06 32.61 14.33
CA GLU A 200 -10.90 32.09 15.08
C GLU A 200 -9.60 32.77 14.67
N THR A 201 -9.40 32.97 13.37
CA THR A 201 -8.17 33.53 12.81
C THR A 201 -8.25 35.05 12.66
N GLU A 202 -7.09 35.72 12.58
CA GLU A 202 -7.05 37.16 12.32
C GLU A 202 -7.68 37.52 10.96
N GLU A 203 -7.50 36.66 9.96
CA GLU A 203 -8.16 36.80 8.65
C GLU A 203 -9.69 36.77 8.73
N ASP A 204 -10.26 35.97 9.64
CA ASP A 204 -11.71 35.93 9.87
C ASP A 204 -12.20 37.27 10.42
N PHE A 205 -11.45 37.84 11.37
CA PHE A 205 -11.77 39.15 11.93
C PHE A 205 -11.62 40.27 10.89
N ASP A 206 -10.62 40.21 10.01
CA ASP A 206 -10.47 41.18 8.92
C ASP A 206 -11.66 41.17 7.97
N ILE A 207 -12.22 39.99 7.66
CA ILE A 207 -13.44 39.88 6.85
C ILE A 207 -14.61 40.54 7.58
N LEU A 208 -14.79 40.29 8.88
CA LEU A 208 -15.85 40.90 9.67
C LEU A 208 -15.70 42.43 9.78
N TYR A 209 -14.47 42.94 9.93
CA TYR A 209 -14.22 44.38 9.93
C TYR A 209 -14.52 45.01 8.56
N LYS A 210 -14.20 44.33 7.45
CA LYS A 210 -14.56 44.78 6.10
C LYS A 210 -16.07 44.79 5.88
N GLU A 211 -16.78 43.74 6.30
CA GLU A 211 -18.25 43.66 6.23
C GLU A 211 -18.89 44.75 7.11
N LEU A 212 -18.35 45.01 8.30
CA LEU A 212 -18.80 46.08 9.19
C LEU A 212 -18.60 47.47 8.55
N ALA A 213 -17.46 47.71 7.91
CA ALA A 213 -17.18 48.96 7.20
C ALA A 213 -18.14 49.16 6.00
N ALA A 214 -18.42 48.09 5.24
CA ALA A 214 -19.39 48.12 4.16
C ALA A 214 -20.81 48.39 4.69
N TRP A 215 -21.20 47.79 5.81
CA TRP A 215 -22.46 48.05 6.49
C TRP A 215 -22.55 49.50 6.97
N GLN A 216 -21.48 50.04 7.57
CA GLN A 216 -21.42 51.43 8.01
C GLN A 216 -21.64 52.38 6.82
N LEU A 217 -20.99 52.12 5.69
CA LEU A 217 -21.15 52.92 4.47
C LEU A 217 -22.58 52.83 3.93
N ALA A 218 -23.16 51.63 3.89
CA ALA A 218 -24.52 51.41 3.42
C ALA A 218 -25.56 52.09 4.32
N GLU A 219 -25.39 52.05 5.65
CA GLU A 219 -26.27 52.73 6.59
C GLU A 219 -26.09 54.24 6.58
N TYR A 220 -24.86 54.73 6.43
CA TYR A 220 -24.58 56.15 6.28
C TYR A 220 -25.29 56.74 5.06
N ASN A 221 -25.25 56.03 3.93
CA ASN A 221 -25.90 56.46 2.69
C ASN A 221 -27.44 56.50 2.77
N LYS A 222 -28.06 55.76 3.71
CA LYS A 222 -29.52 55.77 3.93
C LYS A 222 -29.98 56.95 4.79
N ILE A 223 -29.07 57.66 5.46
CA ILE A 223 -29.42 58.76 6.36
C ILE A 223 -29.84 59.98 5.53
N PRO A 224 -30.98 60.63 5.83
CA PRO A 224 -31.45 61.81 5.10
C PRO A 224 -30.50 63.00 5.25
N LEU A 225 -30.50 63.89 4.24
CA LEU A 225 -29.46 64.91 4.09
C LEU A 225 -29.52 66.05 5.12
N ASP A 226 -30.67 66.46 5.67
CA ASP A 226 -30.72 67.66 6.53
C ASP A 226 -31.68 67.61 7.74
N GLY A 227 -31.28 68.31 8.81
CA GLY A 227 -32.06 68.58 10.02
C GLY A 227 -31.51 67.98 11.32
N GLU A 228 -32.11 68.33 12.46
CA GLU A 228 -31.81 67.73 13.78
C GLU A 228 -32.00 66.20 13.79
N ALA A 229 -32.85 65.69 12.91
CA ALA A 229 -33.07 64.27 12.69
C ALA A 229 -31.80 63.55 12.19
N ARG A 230 -30.95 64.20 11.39
CA ARG A 230 -29.68 63.64 10.90
C ARG A 230 -28.69 63.42 12.04
N LEU A 231 -28.54 64.40 12.94
CA LEU A 231 -27.66 64.28 14.10
C LEU A 231 -28.10 63.15 15.04
N LYS A 232 -29.41 62.99 15.25
CA LYS A 232 -29.98 61.88 16.03
C LYS A 232 -29.71 60.54 15.35
N ALA A 233 -29.91 60.43 14.03
CA ALA A 233 -29.64 59.21 13.26
C ALA A 233 -28.16 58.83 13.26
N LEU A 234 -27.25 59.79 13.11
CA LEU A 234 -25.81 59.57 13.17
C LEU A 234 -25.35 59.10 14.55
N LYS A 235 -25.86 59.71 15.63
CA LYS A 235 -25.58 59.24 17.00
C LYS A 235 -26.05 57.80 17.19
N LEU A 236 -27.22 57.44 16.66
CA LEU A 236 -27.73 56.07 16.69
C LEU A 236 -26.85 55.11 15.90
N LEU A 237 -26.37 55.51 14.72
CA LEU A 237 -25.47 54.71 13.88
C LEU A 237 -24.14 54.46 14.61
N ILE A 238 -23.54 55.49 15.20
CA ILE A 238 -22.29 55.36 15.97
C ILE A 238 -22.50 54.45 17.18
N ALA A 239 -23.61 54.59 17.91
CA ALA A 239 -23.92 53.72 19.04
C ALA A 239 -24.05 52.24 18.62
N LYS A 240 -24.68 51.98 17.47
CA LYS A 240 -24.77 50.63 16.88
C LYS A 240 -23.39 50.11 16.48
N GLN A 241 -22.59 50.92 15.78
CA GLN A 241 -21.22 50.57 15.38
C GLN A 241 -20.35 50.25 16.60
N PHE A 242 -20.38 51.10 17.62
CA PHE A 242 -19.62 50.90 18.86
C PHE A 242 -19.99 49.57 19.52
N LYS A 243 -21.30 49.27 19.61
CA LYS A 243 -21.77 47.99 20.14
C LYS A 243 -21.24 46.80 19.32
N LEU A 244 -21.25 46.89 17.99
CA LEU A 244 -20.72 45.85 17.10
C LEU A 244 -19.21 45.66 17.29
N ILE A 245 -18.43 46.74 17.34
CA ILE A 245 -16.98 46.69 17.62
C ILE A 245 -16.72 46.03 18.98
N GLN A 246 -17.46 46.43 20.02
CA GLN A 246 -17.34 45.83 21.34
C GLN A 246 -17.66 44.32 21.32
N THR A 247 -18.64 43.89 20.52
CA THR A 247 -18.90 42.45 20.34
C THR A 247 -17.77 41.73 19.61
N LEU A 248 -17.18 42.34 18.58
CA LEU A 248 -16.04 41.79 17.85
C LEU A 248 -14.81 41.66 18.75
N ASP A 249 -14.52 42.66 19.58
CA ASP A 249 -13.41 42.61 20.54
C ASP A 249 -13.64 41.52 21.60
N GLY A 250 -14.88 41.36 22.07
CA GLY A 250 -15.26 40.27 22.96
C GLY A 250 -15.07 38.89 22.32
N LEU A 251 -15.41 38.74 21.03
CA LEU A 251 -15.15 37.52 20.26
C LEU A 251 -13.65 37.29 20.07
N ARG A 252 -12.87 38.32 19.77
CA ARG A 252 -11.40 38.26 19.65
C ARG A 252 -10.76 37.76 20.94
N GLY A 253 -11.20 38.25 22.09
CA GLY A 253 -10.74 37.77 23.40
C GLY A 253 -11.06 36.29 23.64
N LYS A 254 -12.29 35.86 23.31
CA LYS A 254 -12.70 34.44 23.42
C LYS A 254 -11.90 33.54 22.46
N ALA A 255 -11.75 33.97 21.20
CA ALA A 255 -10.98 33.28 20.18
C ALA A 255 -9.51 33.15 20.61
N ALA A 256 -8.89 34.23 21.12
CA ALA A 256 -7.52 34.18 21.63
C ALA A 256 -7.35 33.18 22.78
N HIS A 257 -8.32 33.07 23.68
CA HIS A 257 -8.29 32.06 24.75
C HIS A 257 -8.41 30.64 24.19
N ILE A 258 -9.34 30.39 23.27
CA ILE A 258 -9.53 29.08 22.64
C ILE A 258 -8.29 28.69 21.82
N ASN A 259 -7.77 29.61 21.02
CA ASN A 259 -6.57 29.41 20.21
C ASN A 259 -5.35 29.12 21.07
N ARG A 260 -5.16 29.86 22.18
CA ARG A 260 -4.09 29.56 23.13
C ARG A 260 -4.20 28.13 23.68
N ARG A 261 -5.41 27.71 24.04
CA ARG A 261 -5.67 26.34 24.50
C ARG A 261 -5.36 25.31 23.40
N LYS A 262 -5.84 25.52 22.18
CA LYS A 262 -5.54 24.68 21.01
C LYS A 262 -4.03 24.62 20.73
N MET A 263 -3.33 25.75 20.83
CA MET A 263 -1.87 25.81 20.64
C MET A 263 -1.13 25.00 21.70
N VAL A 264 -1.52 25.12 22.97
CA VAL A 264 -0.96 24.31 24.06
C VAL A 264 -1.19 22.82 23.80
N THR A 265 -2.42 22.41 23.49
CA THR A 265 -2.74 21.01 23.17
C THR A 265 -1.93 20.52 21.96
N ARG A 266 -1.86 21.32 20.88
CA ARG A 266 -1.08 20.98 19.68
C ARG A 266 0.40 20.80 20.04
N LYS A 267 0.98 21.74 20.79
CA LYS A 267 2.38 21.68 21.24
C LYS A 267 2.66 20.40 22.04
N LEU A 268 1.79 20.06 22.99
CA LEU A 268 1.90 18.82 23.77
C LEU A 268 1.78 17.57 22.90
N THR A 269 0.82 17.53 21.96
CA THR A 269 0.68 16.40 21.03
C THR A 269 1.91 16.26 20.13
N THR A 270 2.47 17.37 19.62
CA THR A 270 3.65 17.34 18.76
C THR A 270 4.92 16.92 19.50
N MET A 271 5.04 17.20 20.80
CA MET A 271 6.13 16.65 21.64
C MET A 271 6.00 15.14 21.84
N ALA A 272 4.77 14.62 21.88
CA ALA A 272 4.48 13.20 22.09
C ALA A 272 4.56 12.35 20.80
N LEU A 273 4.56 12.98 19.62
CA LEU A 273 4.62 12.26 18.34
C LEU A 273 5.92 11.44 18.21
N PRO A 274 5.85 10.23 17.62
CA PRO A 274 7.04 9.44 17.35
C PRO A 274 7.97 10.16 16.38
N LYS A 275 9.28 9.93 16.54
CA LYS A 275 10.28 10.48 15.61
C LYS A 275 10.23 9.71 14.30
N VAL A 276 10.33 10.42 13.19
CA VAL A 276 10.30 9.83 11.86
C VAL A 276 11.71 9.74 11.32
N TRP A 277 12.18 8.53 11.01
CA TRP A 277 13.49 8.25 10.45
C TRP A 277 13.33 7.75 9.02
N GLU A 278 14.02 8.38 8.08
CA GLU A 278 14.13 7.87 6.72
C GLU A 278 15.33 6.93 6.65
N LEU A 279 15.07 5.67 6.30
CA LEU A 279 16.11 4.68 6.07
C LEU A 279 16.78 4.92 4.71
N SER A 280 17.99 4.41 4.52
CA SER A 280 18.74 4.48 3.27
C SER A 280 18.01 3.84 2.07
N ASN A 281 17.03 2.98 2.31
CA ASN A 281 16.18 2.34 1.31
C ASN A 281 14.91 3.17 0.98
N GLY A 282 14.75 4.37 1.55
CA GLY A 282 13.59 5.25 1.36
C GLY A 282 12.34 4.86 2.16
N GLN A 283 12.44 3.88 3.07
CA GLN A 283 11.37 3.55 4.00
C GLN A 283 11.34 4.52 5.18
N ILE A 284 10.14 4.82 5.66
CA ILE A 284 9.90 5.73 6.79
C ILE A 284 9.62 4.88 8.03
N LEU A 285 10.42 5.05 9.08
CA LEU A 285 10.26 4.37 10.36
C LEU A 285 9.85 5.36 11.45
N HIS A 286 8.76 5.05 12.15
CA HIS A 286 8.31 5.79 13.32
C HIS A 286 8.94 5.18 14.58
N VAL A 287 9.76 5.96 15.29
CA VAL A 287 10.51 5.54 16.47
C VAL A 287 9.99 6.28 17.70
N THR A 288 9.42 5.52 18.64
CA THR A 288 9.11 6.01 19.99
C THR A 288 10.35 5.92 20.87
N THR A 289 10.88 7.08 21.23
CA THR A 289 12.00 7.21 22.17
C THR A 289 11.49 7.36 23.62
N PRO A 290 12.30 7.05 24.64
CA PRO A 290 11.94 7.32 26.04
C PRO A 290 11.58 8.79 26.32
N ALA A 291 12.17 9.71 25.54
CA ALA A 291 11.86 11.13 25.59
C ALA A 291 10.45 11.44 25.07
N THR A 292 10.06 10.88 23.92
CA THR A 292 8.71 11.04 23.36
C THR A 292 7.63 10.33 24.19
N THR A 293 7.93 9.18 24.79
CA THR A 293 6.98 8.52 25.71
C THR A 293 6.75 9.37 26.96
N ARG A 294 7.84 9.88 27.56
CA ARG A 294 7.76 10.80 28.70
C ARG A 294 6.99 12.07 28.36
N ALA A 295 7.21 12.66 27.18
CA ALA A 295 6.44 13.82 26.73
C ALA A 295 4.95 13.50 26.54
N GLY A 296 4.63 12.30 26.05
CA GLY A 296 3.27 11.76 26.00
C GLY A 296 2.62 11.68 27.38
N ASP A 297 3.31 11.08 28.35
CA ASP A 297 2.81 10.94 29.73
C ASP A 297 2.56 12.31 30.38
N LEU A 298 3.49 13.26 30.22
CA LEU A 298 3.35 14.64 30.70
C LEU A 298 2.19 15.37 30.02
N GLY A 299 2.01 15.19 28.71
CA GLY A 299 0.89 15.75 27.95
C GLY A 299 -0.46 15.20 28.42
N GLN A 300 -0.55 13.90 28.70
CA GLN A 300 -1.75 13.27 29.26
C GLN A 300 -2.07 13.84 30.64
N LEU A 301 -1.09 13.94 31.54
CA LEU A 301 -1.28 14.53 32.86
C LEU A 301 -1.77 15.99 32.78
N TYR A 302 -1.27 16.77 31.82
CA TYR A 302 -1.76 18.14 31.60
C TYR A 302 -3.24 18.14 31.20
N LEU A 303 -3.63 17.27 30.26
CA LEU A 303 -5.02 17.16 29.81
C LEU A 303 -5.95 16.74 30.96
N GLU A 304 -5.54 15.76 31.77
CA GLU A 304 -6.30 15.34 32.96
C GLU A 304 -6.39 16.45 34.03
N LEU A 305 -5.33 17.25 34.20
CA LEU A 305 -5.37 18.40 35.11
C LEU A 305 -6.32 19.51 34.64
N GLU A 306 -6.46 19.69 33.33
CA GLU A 306 -7.32 20.71 32.71
C GLU A 306 -8.81 20.31 32.74
N LYS A 307 -9.11 19.01 32.68
CA LYS A 307 -10.50 18.51 32.73
C LYS A 307 -11.23 19.00 33.98
N LYS A 308 -12.52 19.26 33.80
CA LYS A 308 -13.41 19.56 34.93
C LYS A 308 -13.58 18.28 35.75
N VAL A 309 -13.47 18.43 37.06
CA VAL A 309 -13.50 17.31 38.01
C VAL A 309 -14.95 17.03 38.38
N ASP A 310 -15.41 15.81 38.10
CA ASP A 310 -16.73 15.32 38.52
C ASP A 310 -16.64 14.50 39.82
N SER A 311 -15.54 13.76 40.03
CA SER A 311 -15.29 12.96 41.24
C SER A 311 -14.07 13.47 42.02
N MET A 312 -14.20 13.52 43.35
CA MET A 312 -13.10 13.89 44.25
C MET A 312 -11.93 12.90 44.18
N ASP A 313 -12.22 11.61 44.10
CA ASP A 313 -11.22 10.54 44.12
C ASP A 313 -10.37 10.56 42.85
N ASP A 314 -10.99 10.77 41.69
CA ASP A 314 -10.30 10.88 40.40
C ASP A 314 -9.29 12.03 40.41
N ARG A 315 -9.69 13.18 40.96
CA ARG A 315 -8.80 14.34 41.08
C ARG A 315 -7.68 14.09 42.06
N MET A 316 -7.95 13.42 43.18
CA MET A 316 -6.91 13.06 44.15
C MET A 316 -5.88 12.12 43.52
N ALA A 317 -6.33 11.14 42.73
CA ALA A 317 -5.45 10.25 41.98
C ALA A 317 -4.56 11.02 40.98
N ILE A 318 -5.15 11.93 40.19
CA ILE A 318 -4.39 12.78 39.24
C ILE A 318 -3.35 13.63 39.97
N LEU A 319 -3.72 14.29 41.08
CA LEU A 319 -2.79 15.07 41.90
C LEU A 319 -1.67 14.19 42.48
N GLY A 320 -1.99 12.95 42.84
CA GLY A 320 -1.02 11.94 43.22
C GLY A 320 -0.01 11.67 42.10
N TYR A 321 -0.48 11.34 40.89
CA TYR A 321 0.41 11.09 39.74
C TYR A 321 1.30 12.30 39.41
N VAL A 322 0.76 13.52 39.45
CA VAL A 322 1.55 14.74 39.22
C VAL A 322 2.57 14.95 40.33
N LYS A 323 2.23 14.67 41.60
CA LYS A 323 3.18 14.70 42.71
C LYS A 323 4.33 13.70 42.47
N TRP A 324 4.01 12.46 42.07
CA TRP A 324 5.02 11.42 41.82
C TRP A 324 5.97 11.77 40.67
N THR A 325 5.48 12.41 39.60
CA THR A 325 6.33 12.81 38.47
C THR A 325 7.21 14.03 38.77
N VAL A 326 6.70 14.98 39.54
CA VAL A 326 7.38 16.25 39.85
C VAL A 326 8.41 16.09 40.97
N GLN A 327 8.15 15.25 41.97
CA GLN A 327 9.02 15.08 43.14
C GLN A 327 10.41 14.50 42.81
N VAL A 328 10.60 13.96 41.60
CA VAL A 328 11.89 13.46 41.12
C VAL A 328 12.92 14.59 41.01
N PHE A 329 12.46 15.84 40.86
CA PHE A 329 13.32 17.01 40.70
C PHE A 329 13.16 17.97 41.87
N ASP A 330 14.29 18.45 42.40
CA ASP A 330 14.30 19.44 43.49
C ASP A 330 14.70 20.82 42.96
N THR A 331 13.72 21.59 42.49
CA THR A 331 13.89 22.96 42.00
C THR A 331 12.85 23.90 42.60
N ALA A 332 13.06 25.21 42.50
CA ALA A 332 12.11 26.19 43.01
C ALA A 332 10.70 26.02 42.39
N LEU A 333 10.64 25.67 41.09
CA LEU A 333 9.39 25.43 40.37
C LEU A 333 8.66 24.20 40.91
N THR A 334 9.38 23.09 41.12
CA THR A 334 8.76 21.84 41.62
C THR A 334 8.32 21.97 43.07
N ARG A 335 9.07 22.67 43.92
CA ARG A 335 8.65 22.99 45.29
C ARG A 335 7.38 23.84 45.33
N GLU A 336 7.29 24.88 44.50
CA GLU A 336 6.06 25.69 44.40
C GLU A 336 4.88 24.83 43.94
N LEU A 337 5.07 24.00 42.91
CA LEU A 337 4.02 23.13 42.39
C LEU A 337 3.55 22.10 43.43
N LEU A 338 4.47 21.46 44.15
CA LEU A 338 4.16 20.51 45.22
C LEU A 338 3.37 21.18 46.36
N ASN A 339 3.76 22.40 46.76
CA ASN A 339 3.02 23.17 47.78
C ASN A 339 1.60 23.52 47.32
N LEU A 340 1.43 23.88 46.04
CA LEU A 340 0.10 24.17 45.48
C LEU A 340 -0.77 22.90 45.43
N ILE A 341 -0.20 21.75 45.06
CA ILE A 341 -0.89 20.46 45.03
C ILE A 341 -1.32 20.03 46.44
N GLN A 342 -0.44 20.12 47.43
CA GLN A 342 -0.76 19.82 48.82
C GLN A 342 -1.88 20.72 49.34
N ARG A 343 -1.82 22.02 49.03
CA ARG A 343 -2.89 22.96 49.38
C ARG A 343 -4.22 22.64 48.70
N GLU A 344 -4.21 22.18 47.44
CA GLU A 344 -5.44 21.73 46.77
C GLU A 344 -6.01 20.50 47.48
N ALA A 345 -5.17 19.50 47.76
CA ALA A 345 -5.57 18.29 48.46
C ALA A 345 -6.19 18.59 49.83
N ASP A 346 -5.54 19.43 50.65
CA ASP A 346 -6.04 19.82 51.97
C ASP A 346 -7.40 20.52 51.90
N LEU A 347 -7.59 21.43 50.94
CA LEU A 347 -8.86 22.14 50.76
C LEU A 347 -9.96 21.20 50.26
N MET A 348 -9.61 20.21 49.44
CA MET A 348 -10.55 19.17 49.00
C MET A 348 -10.95 18.24 50.16
N TYR A 349 -10.00 17.78 50.97
CA TYR A 349 -10.29 16.99 52.18
C TYR A 349 -11.17 17.74 53.19
N ARG A 350 -11.06 19.07 53.25
CA ARG A 350 -11.93 19.93 54.08
C ARG A 350 -13.29 20.24 53.45
N GLY A 351 -13.64 19.63 52.31
CA GLY A 351 -14.94 19.76 51.66
C GLY A 351 -15.21 21.13 51.02
N ARG A 352 -14.17 21.88 50.63
CA ARG A 352 -14.36 23.17 49.96
C ARG A 352 -14.86 22.96 48.52
N SER A 353 -15.78 23.83 48.08
CA SER A 353 -16.36 23.71 46.74
C SER A 353 -15.33 23.92 45.62
N ALA A 354 -15.46 23.15 44.54
CA ALA A 354 -14.57 23.23 43.38
C ALA A 354 -14.52 24.65 42.76
N LYS A 355 -15.61 25.40 42.84
CA LYS A 355 -15.69 26.79 42.37
C LYS A 355 -14.77 27.72 43.17
N SER A 356 -14.68 27.54 44.49
CA SER A 356 -13.80 28.31 45.37
C SER A 356 -12.31 28.03 45.13
N ILE A 357 -11.96 26.84 44.61
CA ILE A 357 -10.57 26.42 44.36
C ILE A 357 -10.16 26.61 42.89
N SER A 358 -11.04 27.11 42.04
CA SER A 358 -10.80 27.30 40.59
C SER A 358 -9.52 28.08 40.28
N GLY A 359 -9.25 29.16 41.02
CA GLY A 359 -8.02 29.95 40.86
C GLY A 359 -6.75 29.17 41.23
N LEU A 360 -6.80 28.31 42.26
CA LEU A 360 -5.68 27.44 42.63
C LEU A 360 -5.43 26.38 41.56
N ARG A 361 -6.49 25.77 41.01
CA ARG A 361 -6.39 24.80 39.92
C ARG A 361 -5.75 25.40 38.67
N GLN A 362 -6.14 26.62 38.30
CA GLN A 362 -5.53 27.34 37.17
C GLN A 362 -4.05 27.64 37.41
N ARG A 363 -3.67 28.00 38.65
CA ARG A 363 -2.26 28.19 39.01
C ARG A 363 -1.46 26.88 38.92
N ILE A 364 -2.01 25.77 39.41
CA ILE A 364 -1.37 24.44 39.30
C ILE A 364 -1.19 24.07 37.83
N LEU A 365 -2.24 24.22 37.01
CA LEU A 365 -2.19 23.93 35.58
C LEU A 365 -1.11 24.75 34.86
N HIS A 366 -1.05 26.06 35.11
CA HIS A 366 -0.04 26.95 34.52
C HIS A 366 1.38 26.61 35.00
N ARG A 367 1.57 26.30 36.28
CA ARG A 367 2.88 25.88 36.82
C ARG A 367 3.32 24.53 36.26
N PHE A 368 2.41 23.57 36.13
CA PHE A 368 2.68 22.30 35.50
C PHE A 368 3.00 22.47 34.01
N TYR A 369 2.29 23.34 33.29
CA TYR A 369 2.62 23.65 31.91
C TYR A 369 4.05 24.18 31.75
N ARG A 370 4.48 25.10 32.62
CA ARG A 370 5.86 25.60 32.63
C ARG A 370 6.88 24.48 32.87
N PHE A 371 6.56 23.55 33.78
CA PHE A 371 7.37 22.36 34.02
C PHE A 371 7.49 21.47 32.76
N VAL A 372 6.43 21.34 31.96
CA VAL A 372 6.47 20.58 30.70
C VAL A 372 7.22 21.31 29.58
N GLU A 373 7.26 22.65 29.61
CA GLU A 373 8.01 23.46 28.64
C GLU A 373 9.52 23.52 28.91
N ASP A 374 9.96 23.28 30.14
CA ASP A 374 11.37 23.36 30.50
C ASP A 374 12.14 22.13 29.97
N PRO A 375 13.19 22.32 29.13
CA PRO A 375 13.96 21.22 28.54
C PRO A 375 14.65 20.29 29.55
N GLN A 376 14.89 20.80 30.77
CA GLN A 376 15.49 20.04 31.86
C GLN A 376 14.60 18.87 32.32
N TYR A 377 13.28 19.02 32.26
CA TYR A 377 12.32 17.99 32.70
C TYR A 377 11.69 17.24 31.52
N ASN A 378 11.57 17.93 30.38
CA ASN A 378 11.06 17.38 29.13
C ASN A 378 12.06 17.66 27.98
N PRO A 379 12.92 16.69 27.61
CA PRO A 379 13.91 16.90 26.56
C PRO A 379 13.29 17.24 25.19
N GLU A 380 12.05 16.80 24.91
CA GLU A 380 11.36 17.13 23.65
C GLU A 380 10.90 18.60 23.59
N ALA A 381 10.89 19.31 24.72
CA ALA A 381 10.53 20.73 24.75
C ALA A 381 11.62 21.65 24.17
N GLN A 382 12.87 21.16 24.06
CA GLN A 382 13.98 21.91 23.48
C GLN A 382 13.68 22.40 22.06
N GLN A 383 12.93 21.62 21.27
CA GLN A 383 12.56 21.98 19.90
C GLN A 383 11.64 23.20 19.80
N PHE A 384 10.93 23.51 20.89
CA PHE A 384 10.01 24.64 20.97
C PHE A 384 10.57 25.77 21.85
N ALA A 385 11.74 25.59 22.45
CA ALA A 385 12.45 26.66 23.11
C ALA A 385 13.09 27.50 22.01
N ASN A 386 12.72 28.78 21.90
CA ASN A 386 13.33 29.72 20.95
C ASN A 386 14.78 30.00 21.39
N VAL A 387 15.68 29.05 21.16
CA VAL A 387 17.12 29.27 21.23
C VAL A 387 17.55 29.60 19.81
N ALA A 388 18.07 30.81 19.60
CA ALA A 388 18.83 31.12 18.39
C ALA A 388 20.01 30.15 18.35
N THR A 389 19.92 29.12 17.53
CA THR A 389 21.07 28.27 17.24
C THR A 389 21.99 29.06 16.34
N ASP A 390 23.10 29.57 16.88
CA ASP A 390 24.16 30.29 16.12
C ASP A 390 24.83 29.43 15.02
N PHE A 391 24.37 28.21 14.81
CA PHE A 391 24.87 27.25 13.84
C PHE A 391 23.75 26.75 12.93
N ASP A 392 23.16 27.64 12.15
CA ASP A 392 22.38 27.25 10.98
C ASP A 392 23.34 26.85 9.84
N TYR A 393 24.10 25.76 10.05
CA TYR A 393 24.69 25.05 8.92
C TYR A 393 23.51 24.60 8.07
N GLY A 394 23.50 24.97 6.79
CA GLY A 394 22.46 24.67 5.81
C GLY A 394 22.22 23.18 5.52
N ASN A 395 22.07 22.36 6.57
CA ASN A 395 21.54 21.01 6.58
C ASN A 395 20.04 21.09 6.28
N LYS A 396 19.74 21.30 5.00
CA LYS A 396 18.41 21.12 4.39
C LYS A 396 17.95 19.65 4.39
N HIS A 397 18.50 18.78 5.24
CA HIS A 397 18.30 17.33 5.18
C HIS A 397 17.78 16.63 6.44
N PHE A 398 17.46 17.36 7.51
CA PHE A 398 16.69 16.78 8.62
C PHE A 398 15.61 17.77 9.08
N HIS A 399 14.65 18.06 8.20
CA HIS A 399 13.32 18.36 8.72
C HIS A 399 12.83 17.09 9.40
N PHE A 400 12.85 17.07 10.73
CA PHE A 400 12.13 16.06 11.51
C PHE A 400 10.65 16.16 11.14
N MET A 401 10.25 15.41 10.12
CA MET A 401 8.87 15.35 9.64
C MET A 401 8.04 14.58 10.67
N ARG A 402 7.67 15.22 11.78
CA ARG A 402 6.72 14.65 12.75
C ARG A 402 5.31 14.57 12.21
N ASP A 403 5.02 15.39 11.20
CA ASP A 403 3.69 15.59 10.62
C ASP A 403 3.55 14.93 9.24
N ALA A 404 4.38 13.96 8.87
CA ALA A 404 4.13 13.18 7.66
C ALA A 404 2.88 12.31 7.91
N PRO A 405 1.71 12.59 7.29
CA PRO A 405 0.60 11.66 7.37
C PRO A 405 1.06 10.33 6.78
N TYR A 406 0.52 9.22 7.30
CA TYR A 406 0.63 7.90 6.69
C TYR A 406 -0.04 7.95 5.31
N ARG A 407 0.65 8.52 4.31
CA ARG A 407 0.34 8.28 2.92
C ARG A 407 0.79 6.85 2.70
N GLU A 408 -0.16 5.93 2.68
CA GLU A 408 -0.07 4.79 1.77
C GLU A 408 0.30 5.38 0.40
N LYS A 409 1.59 5.41 0.10
CA LYS A 409 2.05 5.58 -1.27
C LYS A 409 1.53 4.32 -1.94
N LEU A 410 0.34 4.41 -2.54
CA LEU A 410 -0.07 3.53 -3.62
C LEU A 410 1.14 3.50 -4.55
N LEU A 411 1.85 2.37 -4.53
CA LEU A 411 2.98 2.13 -5.40
C LEU A 411 2.51 2.49 -6.82
N PRO A 412 3.27 3.28 -7.59
CA PRO A 412 2.91 3.53 -8.97
C PRO A 412 2.70 2.16 -9.65
N PRO A 413 1.62 1.98 -10.43
CA PRO A 413 1.35 0.70 -11.06
C PRO A 413 2.58 0.27 -11.84
N THR A 414 3.05 -0.93 -11.54
CA THR A 414 4.19 -1.51 -12.25
C THR A 414 3.91 -1.49 -13.76
N LYS A 415 4.94 -1.31 -14.59
CA LYS A 415 4.85 -1.25 -16.06
C LYS A 415 4.08 -2.41 -16.72
N ALA A 416 3.74 -3.48 -15.98
CA ALA A 416 2.85 -4.55 -16.41
C ALA A 416 1.39 -4.10 -16.61
N ASP A 417 0.91 -3.10 -15.86
CA ASP A 417 -0.51 -2.66 -15.91
C ASP A 417 -0.80 -1.68 -17.05
N GLN A 418 0.23 -1.10 -17.66
CA GLN A 418 0.10 -0.18 -18.81
C GLN A 418 -0.08 -0.89 -20.16
N LYS A 419 -0.06 -2.23 -20.19
CA LYS A 419 -0.17 -3.01 -21.44
C LYS A 419 -1.61 -3.35 -21.86
N TRP A 420 -2.62 -2.87 -21.13
CA TRP A 420 -4.04 -3.17 -21.38
C TRP A 420 -4.93 -1.93 -21.53
N LEU A 421 -4.40 -0.85 -22.11
CA LEU A 421 -5.20 0.25 -22.66
C LEU A 421 -5.20 0.20 -24.18
#